data_AF-A0A845RA21-F1
#
_entry.id   AF-A0A845RA21-F1
#
_cell.length_a   1.000
_cell.length_b   1.000
_cell.length_c   1.000
_cell.angle_alpha   90.00
_cell.angle_beta   90.00
_cell.angle_gamma   90.00
#
_symmetry.space_group_name_H-M   'P 1'
#
loop_
_entity.id
_entity.type
_entity.pdbx_description
1 polymer ?
#
loop_
_entity_poly.entity_id
_entity_poly.type
_entity_poly.pdbx_seq_one_letter_code
_entity_poly.pdbx_strand_id
1 'polypeptide(L)'
;MRRKSDLQKIPGVGPNMARHLEAIGCSTLDSLKGRDPEELYQRSCVVQGCQVDRCVLYVYRLAVHYAEHGECPPDKQNWWDWKD
;
A
#
# COMPACT_ATOMS: atom_id res chain seq x y z
N MET A 1 4.42 7.83 21.47
CA MET A 1 4.37 6.44 21.00
C MET A 1 4.17 6.44 19.49
N ARG A 2 5.15 6.03 18.68
CA ARG A 2 4.87 5.76 17.25
C ARG A 2 4.09 4.45 17.21
N ARG A 3 2.76 4.56 17.08
CA ARG A 3 1.85 3.45 16.84
C ARG A 3 2.42 2.65 15.66
N LYS A 4 2.56 1.33 15.77
CA LYS A 4 2.83 0.48 14.60
C LYS A 4 1.73 0.82 13.59
N SER A 5 2.11 1.38 12.44
CA SER A 5 1.16 1.75 11.40
C SER A 5 0.33 0.51 11.07
N ASP A 6 -1.00 0.60 11.10
CA ASP A 6 -1.88 -0.56 10.84
C ASP A 6 -1.59 -1.18 9.46
N LEU A 7 -0.98 -0.41 8.57
CA LEU A 7 -0.42 -0.81 7.28
C LEU A 7 0.61 -1.95 7.38
N GLN A 8 1.39 -2.03 8.46
CA GLN A 8 2.36 -3.12 8.67
C GLN A 8 1.69 -4.46 9.01
N LYS A 9 0.37 -4.49 9.22
CA LYS A 9 -0.41 -5.74 9.36
C LYS A 9 -0.61 -6.42 8.01
N ILE A 10 -0.51 -5.68 6.92
CA ILE A 10 -0.70 -6.23 5.59
C ILE A 10 0.51 -7.11 5.25
N PRO A 11 0.29 -8.39 4.89
CA PRO A 11 1.39 -9.27 4.51
C PRO A 11 2.10 -8.71 3.27
N GLY A 12 3.42 -8.52 3.34
CA GLY A 12 4.22 -7.92 2.27
C GLY A 12 4.41 -6.40 2.37
N VAL A 13 3.69 -5.69 3.25
CA VAL A 13 3.92 -4.25 3.47
C VAL A 13 4.97 -4.05 4.56
N GLY A 14 6.17 -3.68 4.14
CA GLY A 14 7.25 -3.30 5.06
C GLY A 14 7.11 -1.87 5.62
N PRO A 15 7.95 -1.50 6.61
CA PRO A 15 7.95 -0.16 7.21
C PRO A 15 8.24 0.96 6.20
N ASN A 16 9.01 0.70 5.13
CA ASN A 16 9.24 1.67 4.06
C ASN A 16 7.96 2.00 3.28
N MET A 17 7.18 0.96 2.94
CA MET A 17 5.92 1.13 2.21
C MET A 17 4.85 1.80 3.07
N ALA A 18 4.79 1.46 4.36
CA ALA A 18 3.94 2.17 5.32
C ALA A 18 4.26 3.67 5.34
N ARG A 19 5.55 4.06 5.28
CA ARG A 19 5.94 5.48 5.19
C ARG A 19 5.53 6.15 3.89
N HIS A 20 5.58 5.45 2.75
CA HIS A 20 5.10 6.00 1.48
C HIS A 20 3.60 6.27 1.53
N LEU A 21 2.83 5.33 2.07
CA LEU A 21 1.40 5.48 2.29
C LEU A 21 1.09 6.64 3.24
N GLU A 22 1.82 6.74 4.36
CA GLU A 22 1.70 7.88 5.28
C GLU A 22 2.02 9.21 4.58
N ALA A 23 3.02 9.24 3.69
CA ALA A 23 3.43 10.44 2.96
C ALA A 23 2.36 10.94 1.98
N ILE A 24 1.56 10.04 1.40
CA ILE A 24 0.42 10.41 0.54
C ILE A 24 -0.89 10.64 1.33
N GLY A 25 -0.83 10.66 2.67
CA GLY A 25 -1.97 10.88 3.55
C GLY A 25 -2.78 9.63 3.90
N CYS A 26 -2.29 8.43 3.57
CA CYS A 26 -2.90 7.15 3.90
C CYS A 26 -2.17 6.51 5.08
N SER A 27 -2.52 6.88 6.31
CA SER A 27 -1.86 6.36 7.52
C SER A 27 -2.53 5.13 8.13
N THR A 28 -3.71 4.75 7.62
CA THR A 28 -4.53 3.62 8.13
C THR A 28 -5.15 2.80 7.01
N LEU A 29 -5.53 1.56 7.32
CA LEU A 29 -6.24 0.67 6.39
C LEU A 29 -7.58 1.28 5.95
N ASP A 30 -8.35 1.87 6.87
CA ASP A 30 -9.59 2.56 6.52
C ASP A 30 -9.39 3.69 5.50
N SER A 31 -8.25 4.39 5.54
CA SER A 31 -7.95 5.46 4.57
C SER A 31 -7.64 4.93 3.17
N LEU A 32 -7.19 3.67 3.09
CA LEU A 32 -6.92 2.95 1.85
C LEU A 32 -8.17 2.30 1.26
N LYS A 33 -9.17 2.00 2.10
CA LYS A 33 -10.39 1.32 1.68
C LYS A 33 -11.15 2.15 0.64
N GLY A 34 -11.44 1.55 -0.51
CA GLY A 34 -12.09 2.23 -1.63
C GLY A 34 -11.23 3.27 -2.36
N ARG A 35 -9.90 3.29 -2.12
CA ARG A 35 -8.95 4.09 -2.91
C ARG A 35 -8.47 3.30 -4.11
N ASP A 36 -8.20 4.00 -5.20
CA ASP A 36 -7.59 3.41 -6.38
C ASP A 36 -6.07 3.26 -6.19
N PRO A 37 -5.49 2.05 -6.32
CA PRO A 37 -4.05 1.84 -6.17
C PRO A 37 -3.20 2.59 -7.20
N GLU A 38 -3.71 2.83 -8.42
CA GLU A 38 -3.02 3.66 -9.42
C GLU A 38 -3.02 5.12 -9.02
N GLU A 39 -4.10 5.63 -8.45
CA GLU A 39 -4.16 7.00 -7.92
C GLU A 39 -3.16 7.18 -6.76
N LEU A 40 -3.08 6.21 -5.84
CA LEU A 40 -2.11 6.22 -4.75
C LEU A 40 -0.66 6.21 -5.27
N TYR A 41 -0.41 5.44 -6.33
CA TYR A 41 0.89 5.41 -7.02
C TYR A 41 1.23 6.76 -7.65
N GLN A 42 0.29 7.36 -8.39
CA GLN A 42 0.48 8.67 -8.98
C GLN A 42 0.76 9.73 -7.91
N ARG A 43 -0.01 9.74 -6.82
CA ARG A 43 0.26 10.62 -5.67
C ARG A 43 1.63 10.39 -5.07
N SER A 44 2.08 9.15 -4.99
CA SER A 44 3.41 8.82 -4.47
C SER A 44 4.52 9.36 -5.37
N CYS A 45 4.36 9.24 -6.70
CA CYS A 45 5.26 9.87 -7.66
C CYS A 45 5.33 11.39 -7.48
N VAL A 46 4.17 12.03 -7.30
CA VAL A 46 4.07 13.48 -7.09
C VAL A 46 4.72 13.89 -5.77
N VAL A 47 4.46 13.17 -4.68
CA VAL A 47 5.03 13.47 -3.35
C VAL A 47 6.54 13.24 -3.31
N GLN A 48 7.05 12.21 -4.00
CA GLN A 48 8.49 11.98 -4.12
C GLN A 48 9.18 12.91 -5.14
N GLY A 49 8.42 13.53 -6.03
CA GLY A 49 8.96 14.33 -7.13
C GLY A 49 9.69 13.50 -8.19
N CYS A 50 9.53 12.17 -8.17
CA CYS A 50 10.14 11.26 -9.13
C CYS A 50 9.19 10.09 -9.43
N GLN A 51 9.43 9.40 -10.53
CA GLN A 51 8.69 8.19 -10.85
C GLN A 51 9.17 7.05 -9.94
N VAL A 52 8.33 6.63 -9.00
CA VAL A 52 8.61 5.49 -8.14
C VAL A 52 8.58 4.18 -8.93
N ASP A 53 9.22 3.14 -8.42
CA ASP A 53 9.21 1.83 -9.06
C ASP A 53 7.80 1.23 -9.12
N ARG A 54 7.51 0.46 -10.18
CA ARG A 54 6.23 -0.25 -10.32
C ARG A 54 5.95 -1.25 -9.19
N CYS A 55 6.99 -1.70 -8.46
CA CYS A 55 6.79 -2.53 -7.27
C CYS A 55 5.92 -1.84 -6.21
N VAL A 56 5.97 -0.50 -6.12
CA VAL A 56 5.15 0.30 -5.22
C VAL A 56 3.66 0.18 -5.57
N LEU A 57 3.32 0.17 -6.86
CA LEU A 57 1.95 -0.03 -7.34
C LEU A 57 1.39 -1.38 -6.88
N TYR A 58 2.19 -2.44 -6.97
CA TYR A 58 1.75 -3.79 -6.58
C TYR A 58 1.47 -3.88 -5.08
N VAL A 59 2.30 -3.21 -4.28
CA VAL A 59 2.06 -3.08 -2.85
C VAL A 59 0.76 -2.32 -2.57
N TYR A 60 0.45 -1.27 -3.34
CA TYR A 60 -0.82 -0.54 -3.18
C TYR A 60 -2.02 -1.37 -3.59
N ARG A 61 -1.95 -2.15 -4.66
CA ARG A 61 -3.02 -3.09 -5.06
C ARG A 61 -3.33 -4.07 -3.93
N LEU A 62 -2.29 -4.71 -3.38
CA LEU A 62 -2.41 -5.60 -2.22
C LEU A 62 -2.95 -4.87 -0.99
N ALA A 63 -2.46 -3.66 -0.69
CA ALA A 63 -2.87 -2.91 0.47
C ALA A 63 -4.34 -2.45 0.40
N VAL A 64 -4.80 -1.97 -0.76
CA VAL A 64 -6.20 -1.63 -1.02
C VAL A 64 -7.07 -2.87 -0.92
N HIS A 65 -6.69 -3.97 -1.58
CA HIS A 65 -7.45 -5.21 -1.53
C HIS A 65 -7.60 -5.73 -0.09
N TYR A 66 -6.51 -5.73 0.69
CA TYR A 66 -6.52 -6.12 2.10
C TYR A 66 -7.35 -5.16 2.95
N ALA A 67 -7.33 -3.85 2.67
CA ALA A 67 -8.18 -2.88 3.37
C ALA A 67 -9.68 -3.06 3.04
N GLU A 68 -10.01 -3.49 1.81
CA GLU A 68 -11.37 -3.75 1.37
C GLU A 68 -11.94 -5.05 1.92
N HIS A 69 -11.18 -6.14 1.80
CA HIS A 69 -11.62 -7.50 2.15
C HIS A 69 -11.22 -7.94 3.56
N GLY A 70 -10.18 -7.32 4.15
CA GLY A 70 -9.61 -7.69 5.45
C GLY A 70 -8.65 -8.89 5.39
N GLU A 71 -8.58 -9.60 4.27
CA GLU A 71 -7.74 -10.77 4.07
C GLU A 71 -7.11 -10.78 2.67
N CYS A 72 -5.88 -11.30 2.58
CA CYS A 72 -5.23 -11.59 1.30
C CYS A 72 -5.49 -13.04 0.93
N PRO A 73 -5.65 -13.35 -0.37
CA PRO A 73 -5.69 -14.73 -0.85
C PRO A 73 -4.43 -15.49 -0.40
N PRO A 74 -4.55 -16.77 0.02
CA PRO A 74 -3.41 -17.54 0.48
C PRO A 74 -2.33 -17.74 -0.59
N ASP A 75 -2.71 -17.66 -1.86
CA ASP A 75 -1.85 -17.70 -3.05
C ASP A 75 -1.21 -16.34 -3.41
N LYS A 76 -1.67 -15.23 -2.82
CA LYS A 76 -1.19 -13.86 -3.10
C LYS A 76 -0.82 -13.11 -1.82
N GLN A 77 -0.07 -13.77 -0.94
CA GLN A 77 0.40 -13.18 0.31
C GLN A 77 1.54 -12.18 0.11
N ASN A 78 2.17 -12.17 -1.07
CA ASN A 78 3.28 -11.28 -1.33
C ASN A 78 2.90 -10.20 -2.33
N TRP A 79 3.44 -9.00 -2.13
CA TRP A 79 3.20 -7.88 -3.04
C TRP A 79 3.65 -8.15 -4.48
N TRP A 80 4.65 -9.01 -4.71
CA TRP A 80 5.09 -9.35 -6.07
C TRP A 80 4.09 -10.21 -6.84
N ASP A 81 3.16 -10.88 -6.16
CA ASP A 81 2.07 -11.63 -6.78
C ASP A 81 1.02 -10.68 -7.42
N TRP A 82 1.06 -9.39 -7.08
CA TRP A 82 0.14 -8.34 -7.56
C TRP A 82 0.72 -7.51 -8.71
N LYS A 83 1.70 -8.08 -9.41
CA LYS A 83 2.37 -7.43 -10.54
C LYS A 83 1.59 -7.41 -11.86
N ASP A 84 0.53 -8.23 -11.94
CA ASP A 84 -0.33 -8.44 -13.10
C ASP A 84 -1.42 -7.37 -13.15
#